data_AF-A0A7Z9ITG3-F1
#
_entry.id   AF-A0A7Z9ITG3-F1
#
_cell.length_a   1.000
_cell.length_b   1.000
_cell.length_c   1.000
_cell.angle_alpha   90.00
_cell.angle_beta   90.00
_cell.angle_gamma   90.00
#
_symmetry.space_group_name_H-M   'P 1'
#
loop_
_entity.id
_entity.type
_entity.pdbx_description
1 polymer ?
#
loop_
_entity_poly.entity_id
_entity_poly.type
_entity_poly.pdbx_seq_one_letter_code
_entity_poly.pdbx_strand_id
1 'polypeptide(L)' 'MKELGFGRIIKKRVPIVLYNREFWNKVINWDYLEEAGTISKKDLDLFHISDSVDEIFQYITSFIEKYQLKGPNF' A
#
# COMPACT_ATOMS: atom_id res chain seq x y z
N MET A 1 26.67 11.40 -19.11
CA MET A 1 25.22 11.35 -19.40
C MET A 1 24.56 10.51 -18.32
N LYS A 2 23.73 11.09 -17.46
CA LYS A 2 22.89 10.33 -16.52
C LYS A 2 21.63 9.94 -17.29
N GLU A 3 21.34 8.65 -17.39
CA GLU A 3 20.04 8.20 -17.87
C GLU A 3 18.95 8.83 -16.99
N LEU A 4 18.04 9.56 -17.62
CA LEU A 4 16.81 10.03 -17.00
C LEU A 4 15.98 8.78 -16.67
N GLY A 5 16.09 8.33 -15.42
CA GLY A 5 15.40 7.14 -14.93
C GLY A 5 13.89 7.34 -14.99
N PHE A 6 13.27 6.79 -16.04
CA PHE A 6 11.84 6.51 -16.05
C PHE A 6 11.52 5.64 -14.82
N GLY A 7 10.44 5.98 -14.10
CA GLY A 7 10.13 5.51 -12.75
C GLY A 7 10.46 4.04 -12.47
N ARG A 8 11.21 3.80 -11.39
CA ARG A 8 11.70 2.49 -11.00
C ARG A 8 10.52 1.57 -10.64
N ILE A 9 10.26 0.55 -11.45
CA ILE A 9 9.20 -0.43 -11.18
C ILE A 9 9.55 -1.23 -9.92
N ILE A 10 8.73 -1.09 -8.89
CA ILE A 10 8.87 -1.86 -7.65
C ILE A 10 8.53 -3.32 -7.93
N LYS A 11 9.53 -4.20 -7.84
CA LYS A 11 9.35 -5.66 -8.02
C LYS A 11 9.10 -6.43 -6.72
N LYS A 12 9.31 -5.81 -5.55
CA LYS A 12 9.14 -6.44 -4.24
C LYS A 12 7.79 -6.02 -3.64
N ARG A 13 7.20 -6.89 -2.82
CA ARG A 13 5.99 -6.56 -2.06
C ARG A 13 6.30 -5.44 -1.07
N VAL A 14 5.42 -4.45 -0.98
CA VAL A 14 5.56 -3.29 -0.07
C VAL A 14 4.31 -3.22 0.79
N PRO A 15 4.42 -2.95 2.11
CA PRO A 15 3.24 -2.71 2.92
C PRO A 15 2.64 -1.35 2.53
N ILE A 16 1.34 -1.32 2.25
CA ILE A 16 0.62 -0.07 1.96
C ILE A 16 -0.35 0.17 3.11
N VAL A 17 -0.16 1.29 3.81
CA VAL A 17 -1.00 1.67 4.94
C VAL A 17 -1.72 2.98 4.63
N LEU A 18 -3.01 3.02 4.92
CA LEU A 18 -3.84 4.21 4.86
C LEU A 18 -4.29 4.55 6.29
N TYR A 19 -3.69 5.58 6.89
CA TYR A 19 -4.08 6.07 8.20
C TYR A 19 -5.29 7.00 8.11
N ASN A 20 -6.17 6.96 9.12
CA ASN A 20 -7.42 7.70 9.20
C ASN A 20 -8.47 7.18 8.19
N ARG A 21 -9.23 6.17 8.61
CA ARG A 21 -10.27 5.51 7.83
C ARG A 21 -11.35 6.48 7.35
N GLU A 22 -11.75 7.42 8.20
CA GLU A 22 -12.77 8.42 7.83
C GLU A 22 -12.30 9.26 6.65
N PHE A 23 -11.05 9.71 6.66
CA PHE A 23 -10.48 10.48 5.55
C PHE A 23 -10.51 9.68 4.25
N TRP A 24 -9.99 8.45 4.25
CA TRP A 24 -9.88 7.65 3.03
C TRP A 24 -11.23 7.18 2.47
N ASN A 25 -12.21 6.89 3.33
CA ASN A 25 -13.57 6.58 2.89
C ASN A 25 -14.30 7.79 2.30
N LYS A 26 -13.87 9.03 2.60
CA LYS A 26 -14.39 10.25 1.95
C LYS A 26 -13.67 10.59 0.65
N VAL A 27 -12.36 10.33 0.59
CA VAL A 27 -11.54 10.62 -0.60
C VAL A 27 -11.79 9.60 -1.70
N ILE A 28 -11.98 8.33 -1.36
CA ILE A 28 -12.08 7.23 -2.31
C ILE A 28 -13.43 6.53 -2.15
N ASN A 29 -14.17 6.43 -3.25
CA ASN A 29 -15.32 5.55 -3.35
C ASN A 29 -14.85 4.17 -3.88
N TRP A 30 -14.51 3.27 -2.96
CA TRP A 30 -13.96 1.95 -3.27
C TRP A 30 -14.91 1.09 -4.10
N ASP A 31 -16.21 1.12 -3.78
CA ASP A 31 -17.24 0.36 -4.49
C ASP A 31 -17.33 0.82 -5.95
N TYR A 32 -17.32 2.14 -6.19
CA TYR A 32 -17.35 2.68 -7.55
C TYR A 32 -16.08 2.33 -8.35
N LEU A 33 -14.91 2.29 -7.72
CA LEU A 33 -13.68 1.87 -8.42
C LEU A 33 -13.73 0.40 -8.84
N GLU A 34 -14.34 -0.47 -8.02
CA GLU A 34 -14.58 -1.87 -8.36
C GLU A 34 -15.61 -1.98 -9.50
N GLU A 35 -16.75 -1.29 -9.39
CA GLU A 35 -17.81 -1.27 -10.39
C GLU A 35 -17.33 -0.74 -11.75
N ALA A 36 -16.50 0.31 -11.74
CA ALA A 36 -15.91 0.89 -12.94
C ALA A 36 -14.78 0.02 -13.54
N GLY A 37 -14.45 -1.12 -12.92
CA GLY A 37 -13.38 -2.02 -13.38
C GLY A 37 -11.98 -1.41 -13.28
N THR A 38 -11.81 -0.35 -12.50
CA THR A 38 -10.51 0.31 -12.29
C THR A 38 -9.64 -0.45 -11.29
N ILE A 39 -10.28 -1.09 -10.30
CA ILE A 39 -9.65 -2.06 -9.41
C ILE A 39 -10.47 -3.36 -9.40
N SER A 40 -9.82 -4.46 -9.06
CA SER A 40 -10.49 -5.68 -8.65
C SER A 40 -10.77 -5.67 -7.15
N LYS A 41 -11.75 -6.45 -6.71
CA LYS A 41 -12.01 -6.65 -5.27
C LYS A 41 -10.77 -7.07 -4.47
N LYS A 42 -9.89 -7.87 -5.09
CA LYS A 42 -8.64 -8.36 -4.45
C LYS A 42 -7.61 -7.27 -4.27
N ASP A 43 -7.69 -6.16 -5.01
CA ASP A 43 -6.77 -5.05 -4.85
C ASP A 43 -7.00 -4.32 -3.52
N LEU A 44 -8.19 -4.45 -2.91
CA LEU A 44 -8.45 -3.95 -1.57
C LEU A 44 -7.57 -4.65 -0.50
N ASP A 45 -7.17 -5.90 -0.73
CA ASP A 45 -6.27 -6.65 0.16
C ASP A 45 -4.83 -6.08 0.16
N LEU A 46 -4.50 -5.18 -0.78
CA LEU A 46 -3.20 -4.49 -0.81
C LEU A 46 -3.08 -3.43 0.29
N PHE A 47 -4.21 -2.90 0.76
CA PHE A 47 -4.25 -1.79 1.71
C PHE A 47 -4.57 -2.27 3.12
N HIS A 48 -3.77 -1.83 4.08
CA HIS A 48 -4.11 -1.90 5.50
C HIS A 48 -4.61 -0.52 5.96
N ILE A 49 -5.92 -0.40 6.17
CA ILE A 49 -6.56 0.85 6.63
C ILE A 49 -6.81 0.75 8.13
N SER A 50 -6.22 1.65 8.91
CA SER A 50 -6.39 1.67 10.36
C SER A 50 -6.32 3.09 10.94
N ASP A 51 -6.94 3.26 12.10
CA ASP A 51 -6.90 4.47 12.93
C ASP A 51 -5.95 4.31 14.13
N SER A 52 -5.34 3.13 14.31
CA SER A 52 -4.44 2.81 15.41
C SER A 52 -2.99 2.84 14.94
N VAL A 53 -2.18 3.69 15.56
CA VAL A 53 -0.74 3.74 15.31
C VAL A 53 -0.06 2.42 15.68
N ASP A 54 -0.49 1.78 16.76
CA ASP A 54 0.09 0.51 17.22
C ASP A 54 -0.19 -0.63 16.25
N GLU A 55 -1.42 -0.71 15.73
CA GLU A 55 -1.80 -1.72 14.73
C GLU A 55 -0.99 -1.54 13.44
N ILE A 56 -0.88 -0.29 12.97
CA ILE A 56 -0.08 0.06 11.79
C ILE A 56 1.39 -0.31 11.99
N PHE A 57 1.96 0.04 13.14
CA PHE A 57 3.34 -0.29 13.46
C PHE A 57 3.56 -1.80 13.45
N GLN A 58 2.66 -2.55 14.08
CA GLN A 58 2.73 -4.01 14.11
C GLN A 58 2.58 -4.62 12.71
N TYR A 59 1.66 -4.11 11.89
CA TYR A 59 1.48 -4.57 10.51
C TYR A 59 2.75 -4.34 9.66
N ILE A 60 3.32 -3.13 9.69
CA ILE A 60 4.50 -2.78 8.91
C ILE A 60 5.70 -3.62 9.32
N THR A 61 5.98 -3.72 10.62
CA THR A 61 7.12 -4.49 11.13
C THR A 61 7.00 -5.98 10.80
N SER A 62 5.83 -6.58 11.04
CA SER A 62 5.55 -7.98 10.68
C SER A 62 5.69 -8.24 9.17
N PHE A 63 5.28 -7.28 8.33
CA PHE A 63 5.42 -7.38 6.88
C PHE A 63 6.89 -7.34 6.46
N ILE A 64 7.67 -6.39 6.98
CA ILE A 64 9.11 -6.26 6.69
C ILE A 64 9.85 -7.55 7.06
N GLU A 65 9.59 -8.10 8.24
CA GLU A 65 10.17 -9.35 8.70
C GLU A 65 9.80 -10.53 7.80
N LYS A 66 8.50 -10.69 7.51
CA LYS A 66 7.97 -11.77 6.68
C LYS A 66 8.58 -11.82 5.28
N TYR A 67 8.78 -10.66 4.65
CA TYR A 67 9.29 -10.58 3.28
C TYR A 67 10.79 -10.26 3.19
N GLN A 68 11.48 -10.20 4.33
CA GLN A 68 12.93 -9.96 4.42
C GLN A 68 13.38 -8.79 3.54
N LEU A 69 12.68 -7.66 3.63
CA LEU A 69 12.97 -6.47 2.84
C LEU A 69 14.39 -5.96 3.18
N LYS A 70 15.28 -5.92 2.17
CA LYS A 70 16.71 -5.53 2.25
C LYS A 70 17.23 -4.85 0.97
N GLY A 71 18.09 -3.83 1.14
CA GLY A 71 18.76 -3.06 0.08
C GLY A 71 18.36 -1.57 -0.04
N PRO A 72 18.98 -0.82 -0.98
CA PRO A 72 18.83 0.65 -1.09
C PRO A 72 17.45 1.15 -1.52
N ASN A 73 16.48 0.24 -1.66
CA ASN A 73 15.10 0.57 -2.00
C ASN A 73 14.10 -0.36 -1.28
N PHE A 74 14.56 -1.12 -0.28
CA PHE A 74 13.78 -1.94 0.65
C PHE A 74 14.63 -2.22 1.87
#